data_AF-A0A350M5I2-F1
#
_entry.id   AF-A0A350M5I2-F1
#
_cell.length_a   1.000
_cell.length_b   1.000
_cell.length_c   1.000
_cell.angle_alpha   90.00
_cell.angle_beta   90.00
_cell.angle_gamma   90.00
#
_symmetry.space_group_name_H-M   'P 1'
#
loop_
_entity.id
_entity.type
_entity.pdbx_description
1 polymer ?
#
loop_
_entity_poly.entity_id
_entity_poly.type
_entity_poly.pdbx_seq_one_letter_code
_entity_poly.pdbx_strand_id
1 'polypeptide(L)'
;MTINLNLVKSLNLRYKALSVEDRIKTLYRDFDASDIMCTSSFGSNSAFLLKYMVSLKPDQVIHFIDTGNHFDETIQYRDHLVNTLNLKTEVISADQVVHEFTEKNQTWKD
;
A
#
# COMPACT_ATOMS: atom_id res chain seq x y z
N MET A 1 15.15 2.66 -15.37
CA MET A 1 15.35 3.16 -14.00
C MET A 1 16.40 2.27 -13.33
N THR A 2 17.57 2.80 -12.97
CA THR A 2 18.64 2.00 -12.34
C THR A 2 18.65 2.26 -10.85
N ILE A 3 18.46 1.22 -10.04
CA ILE A 3 18.47 1.34 -8.58
C ILE A 3 19.91 1.54 -8.08
N ASN A 4 20.15 2.61 -7.33
CA ASN A 4 21.46 2.85 -6.70
C ASN A 4 21.62 2.00 -5.44
N LEU A 5 22.37 0.90 -5.54
CA LEU A 5 22.59 -0.04 -4.44
C LEU A 5 23.33 0.57 -3.24
N ASN A 6 24.19 1.56 -3.45
CA ASN A 6 24.91 2.22 -2.35
C ASN A 6 23.95 3.12 -1.54
N LEU A 7 23.07 3.84 -2.24
CA LEU A 7 22.01 4.61 -1.60
C LEU A 7 21.10 3.69 -0.77
N VAL A 8 20.62 2.58 -1.35
CA VAL A 8 19.77 1.60 -0.62
C VAL A 8 20.46 1.09 0.64
N LYS A 9 21.75 0.72 0.58
CA LYS A 9 22.51 0.30 1.76
C LYS A 9 22.58 1.39 2.83
N SER A 10 22.85 2.63 2.45
CA SER A 10 22.92 3.76 3.40
C SER A 10 21.57 4.05 4.07
N LEU A 11 20.47 4.00 3.30
CA LEU A 11 19.11 4.19 3.81
C LEU A 11 18.74 3.06 4.77
N ASN A 12 19.01 1.80 4.41
CA ASN A 12 18.76 0.67 5.31
C ASN A 12 19.48 0.81 6.66
N LEU A 13 20.76 1.22 6.65
CA LEU A 13 21.52 1.45 7.89
C LEU A 13 20.89 2.55 8.75
N ARG A 14 20.51 3.67 8.15
CA ARG A 14 19.83 4.79 8.83
C ARG A 14 18.49 4.36 9.42
N TYR A 15 17.61 3.77 8.61
CA TYR A 15 16.24 3.44 9.01
C TYR A 15 16.19 2.32 10.05
N LYS A 16 17.17 1.41 10.06
CA LYS A 16 17.22 0.30 11.03
C LYS A 16 17.19 0.80 12.48
N ALA A 17 17.86 1.90 12.79
CA ALA A 17 17.96 2.46 14.13
C ALA A 17 16.70 3.25 14.57
N LEU A 18 15.76 3.51 13.66
CA LEU A 18 14.59 4.34 13.91
C LEU A 18 13.41 3.50 14.42
N SER A 19 12.59 4.12 15.28
CA SER A 19 11.25 3.63 15.64
C SER A 19 10.34 3.57 14.40
N VAL A 20 9.23 2.83 14.45
CA VAL A 20 8.26 2.77 13.33
C VAL A 20 7.77 4.18 12.96
N GLU A 21 7.48 4.98 13.98
CA GLU A 21 7.07 6.37 13.84
C GLU A 21 8.11 7.24 13.14
N ASP A 22 9.36 7.17 13.60
CA ASP A 22 10.46 7.96 13.02
C ASP A 22 10.83 7.50 11.62
N ARG A 23 10.64 6.21 11.29
CA ARG A 23 10.81 5.69 9.93
C ARG A 23 9.83 6.34 8.97
N ILE A 24 8.55 6.44 9.34
CA ILE A 24 7.51 7.02 8.47
C ILE A 24 7.73 8.54 8.33
N LYS A 25 8.04 9.24 9.43
CA LYS A 25 8.41 10.66 9.37
C LYS A 25 9.62 10.91 8.48
N THR A 26 10.65 10.07 8.61
CA THR A 26 11.87 10.18 7.80
C THR A 26 11.62 9.84 6.34
N LEU A 27 10.75 8.87 6.04
CA LEU A 27 10.34 8.52 4.68
C LEU A 27 9.75 9.74 3.96
N TYR A 28 8.79 10.42 4.56
CA TYR A 28 8.17 11.63 4.00
C TYR A 28 9.07 12.87 3.98
N ARG A 29 10.27 12.79 4.57
CA ARG A 29 11.30 13.83 4.47
C ARG A 29 12.33 13.49 3.39
N ASP A 30 12.66 12.22 3.22
CA ASP A 30 13.67 11.76 2.28
C ASP A 30 13.13 11.68 0.84
N PHE A 31 11.81 11.53 0.66
CA PHE A 31 11.16 11.40 -0.65
C PHE A 31 9.93 12.30 -0.77
N ASP A 32 9.66 12.75 -1.99
CA ASP A 32 8.43 13.47 -2.31
C ASP A 32 7.22 12.53 -2.16
N ALA A 33 6.09 13.07 -1.69
CA ALA A 33 4.89 12.28 -1.48
C ALA A 33 4.36 11.63 -2.77
N SER A 34 4.59 12.25 -3.93
CA SER A 34 4.24 11.69 -5.24
C SER A 34 5.03 10.44 -5.60
N ASP A 35 6.19 10.23 -4.99
CA ASP A 35 7.04 9.07 -5.22
C ASP A 35 6.77 7.94 -4.21
N ILE A 36 5.84 8.16 -3.27
CA ILE A 36 5.48 7.22 -2.21
C ILE A 36 4.11 6.61 -2.51
N MET A 37 4.12 5.32 -2.85
CA MET A 37 2.91 4.51 -2.97
C MET A 37 2.65 3.75 -1.67
N CYS A 38 1.50 3.99 -1.06
CA CYS A 38 1.03 3.22 0.10
C CYS A 38 -0.02 2.20 -0.34
N THR A 39 0.17 0.94 0.04
CA THR A 39 -0.79 -0.14 -0.21
C THR A 39 -1.25 -0.73 1.12
N SER A 40 -2.49 -1.19 1.18
CA SER A 40 -3.05 -1.87 2.35
C SER A 40 -4.02 -2.95 1.93
N SER A 41 -3.89 -4.14 2.51
CA SER A 41 -4.90 -5.20 2.42
C SER A 41 -6.08 -4.99 3.37
N PHE A 42 -6.03 -3.95 4.22
CA PHE A 42 -7.01 -3.70 5.28
C PHE A 42 -7.16 -4.88 6.27
N GLY A 43 -6.07 -5.59 6.57
CA GLY A 43 -6.06 -6.55 7.68
C GLY A 43 -6.26 -5.87 9.05
N SER A 44 -6.61 -6.65 10.07
CA SER A 44 -6.90 -6.17 11.44
C SER A 44 -5.82 -5.26 12.05
N ASN A 45 -4.56 -5.48 11.73
CA ASN A 45 -3.42 -4.70 12.26
C ASN A 45 -3.10 -3.44 11.42
N SER A 46 -3.79 -3.22 10.30
CA SER A 46 -3.50 -2.09 9.39
C SER A 46 -3.94 -0.74 9.94
N ALA A 47 -5.00 -0.71 10.77
CA ALA A 47 -5.64 0.51 11.24
C ALA A 47 -4.67 1.48 11.94
N PHE A 48 -3.76 0.95 12.77
CA PHE A 48 -2.78 1.79 13.48
C PHE A 48 -1.82 2.47 12.50
N LEU A 49 -1.26 1.71 11.56
CA LEU A 49 -0.32 2.24 10.58
C LEU A 49 -1.00 3.24 9.64
N LEU A 50 -2.20 2.92 9.17
CA LEU A 50 -3.01 3.81 8.32
C LEU A 50 -3.29 5.12 9.04
N LYS A 51 -3.79 5.07 10.28
CA LYS A 51 -4.05 6.25 11.12
C LYS A 51 -2.81 7.11 11.29
N TYR A 52 -1.65 6.49 11.51
CA TYR A 52 -0.40 7.23 11.69
C TYR A 52 0.12 7.85 10.39
N MET A 53 0.01 7.16 9.26
CA MET A 53 0.41 7.71 7.97
C MET A 53 -0.45 8.93 7.60
N VAL A 54 -1.77 8.83 7.72
CA VAL A 54 -2.66 9.95 7.35
C VAL A 54 -2.61 11.11 8.33
N SER A 55 -2.21 10.91 9.59
CA SER A 55 -1.97 12.02 10.51
C SER A 55 -0.74 12.85 10.12
N LEU A 56 0.25 12.24 9.46
CA LEU A 56 1.43 12.93 8.94
C LEU A 56 1.20 13.52 7.54
N LYS A 57 0.48 12.79 6.68
CA LYS A 57 0.15 13.17 5.30
C LYS A 57 -1.32 12.85 4.99
N PRO A 58 -2.25 13.76 5.29
CA PRO A 58 -3.69 13.55 5.06
C PRO A 58 -4.07 13.31 3.60
N ASP A 59 -3.25 13.80 2.67
CA ASP A 59 -3.50 13.66 1.23
C ASP A 59 -2.96 12.35 0.63
N GLN A 60 -2.26 11.52 1.42
CA GLN A 60 -1.71 10.25 0.94
C GLN A 60 -2.82 9.30 0.50
N VAL A 61 -2.74 8.83 -0.74
CA VAL A 61 -3.67 7.83 -1.28
C VAL A 61 -3.23 6.43 -0.83
N ILE A 62 -4.18 5.67 -0.28
CA ILE A 62 -4.02 4.28 0.14
C ILE A 62 -4.63 3.37 -0.92
N HIS A 63 -3.80 2.52 -1.51
CA HIS A 63 -4.23 1.62 -2.57
C HIS A 63 -4.67 0.27 -2.00
N PHE A 64 -5.89 -0.14 -2.32
CA PHE A 64 -6.42 -1.45 -2.05
C PHE A 64 -6.26 -2.33 -3.29
N ILE A 65 -5.59 -3.47 -3.16
CA ILE A 65 -5.46 -4.43 -4.25
C ILE A 65 -6.66 -5.37 -4.20
N ASP A 66 -7.55 -5.24 -5.18
CA ASP A 66 -8.71 -6.12 -5.34
C ASP A 66 -8.31 -7.36 -6.12
N THR A 67 -8.33 -8.50 -5.43
CA THR A 67 -8.01 -9.82 -6.00
C THR A 67 -9.25 -10.56 -6.51
N GLY A 68 -10.44 -9.98 -6.34
CA GLY A 68 -11.74 -10.60 -6.67
C GLY A 68 -12.20 -11.68 -5.69
N ASN A 69 -11.43 -12.01 -4.66
CA ASN A 69 -11.71 -13.12 -3.73
C ASN A 69 -11.67 -12.71 -2.25
N HIS A 70 -11.95 -11.43 -1.96
CA HIS A 70 -11.98 -10.93 -0.58
C HIS A 70 -13.26 -11.35 0.13
N PHE A 71 -13.15 -11.72 1.41
CA PHE A 71 -14.32 -11.92 2.27
C PHE A 71 -15.11 -10.61 2.43
N ASP A 72 -16.44 -10.70 2.52
CA ASP A 72 -17.31 -9.53 2.71
C ASP A 72 -16.93 -8.74 3.96
N GLU A 73 -16.49 -9.42 5.02
CA GLU A 73 -15.99 -8.80 6.25
C GLU A 73 -14.76 -7.91 6.01
N THR A 74 -13.88 -8.29 5.09
CA THR A 74 -12.70 -7.49 4.72
C THR A 74 -13.14 -6.21 4.02
N ILE A 75 -14.11 -6.30 3.12
CA ILE A 75 -14.66 -5.15 2.41
C ILE A 75 -15.37 -4.19 3.38
N GLN A 76 -16.20 -4.73 4.26
CA GLN A 76 -16.89 -3.94 5.29
C GLN A 76 -15.90 -3.29 6.26
N TYR A 77 -14.85 -4.00 6.67
CA TYR A 77 -13.83 -3.47 7.55
C TYR A 77 -13.00 -2.37 6.88
N ARG A 78 -12.65 -2.55 5.59
CA ARG A 78 -12.05 -1.50 4.76
C ARG A 78 -12.93 -0.26 4.78
N ASP A 79 -14.19 -0.39 4.41
CA ASP A 79 -15.11 0.76 4.31
C ASP A 79 -15.31 1.45 5.67
N HIS A 80 -15.36 0.67 6.75
CA HIS A 80 -15.38 1.21 8.11
C HIS A 80 -14.13 2.05 8.42
N LEU A 81 -12.93 1.55 8.09
CA LEU A 81 -11.68 2.30 8.31
C LEU A 81 -11.57 3.53 7.42
N VAL A 82 -11.98 3.44 6.15
CA VAL A 82 -11.98 4.57 5.21
C VAL A 82 -12.82 5.71 5.76
N ASN A 83 -14.03 5.42 6.20
CA ASN A 83 -14.93 6.41 6.77
C ASN A 83 -14.44 6.95 8.12
N THR A 84 -13.93 6.08 8.99
CA THR A 84 -13.49 6.48 10.34
C THR A 84 -12.26 7.37 10.32
N LEU A 85 -11.33 7.11 9.40
CA LEU A 85 -10.05 7.81 9.31
C LEU A 85 -10.00 8.86 8.18
N ASN A 86 -11.11 9.05 7.45
CA ASN A 86 -11.17 9.90 6.25
C ASN A 86 -10.06 9.58 5.24
N LEU A 87 -9.85 8.29 4.97
CA LEU A 87 -8.80 7.84 4.05
C LEU A 87 -9.16 8.20 2.61
N LYS A 88 -8.18 8.71 1.85
CA LYS A 88 -8.25 8.69 0.39
C LYS A 88 -7.85 7.31 -0.09
N THR A 89 -8.74 6.60 -0.80
CA THR A 89 -8.47 5.24 -1.27
C THR A 89 -8.70 5.08 -2.75
N GLU A 90 -7.83 4.31 -3.38
CA GLU A 90 -7.97 3.84 -4.76
C GLU A 90 -7.98 2.31 -4.79
N VAL A 91 -8.87 1.74 -5.61
CA VAL A 91 -8.95 0.30 -5.81
C VAL A 91 -8.18 -0.06 -7.08
N ILE A 92 -7.21 -0.96 -6.94
CA ILE A 92 -6.40 -1.48 -8.03
C ILE A 92 -6.81 -2.93 -8.27
N SER A 93 -7.45 -3.19 -9.40
CA SER A 93 -7.85 -4.54 -9.83
C SER A 93 -7.02 -4.97 -11.04
N ALA A 94 -6.99 -6.28 -11.30
CA ALA A 94 -6.46 -6.78 -12.57
C ALA A 94 -7.26 -6.21 -13.74
N ASP A 95 -6.56 -5.91 -14.84
CA ASP A 95 -7.20 -5.46 -16.06
C ASP A 95 -8.10 -6.58 -16.60
N GLN A 96 -9.37 -6.28 -16.88
CA GLN A 96 -10.41 -7.29 -17.20
C GLN A 96 -9.99 -8.17 -18.39
N VAL A 97 -9.24 -7.59 -19.33
CA VAL A 97 -8.69 -8.23 -20.53
C VAL A 97 -7.65 -9.31 -20.21
N VAL A 98 -6.84 -9.13 -19.16
CA VAL A 98 -5.81 -10.12 -18.76
C VAL A 98 -6.46 -11.32 -18.07
N HIS A 99 -7.50 -11.09 -17.27
CA HIS A 99 -8.25 -12.17 -16.61
C HIS A 99 -8.98 -13.05 -17.64
N GLU A 100 -9.69 -12.43 -18.59
CA GLU A 100 -10.34 -13.15 -19.69
C GLU A 100 -9.33 -13.91 -20.56
N PHE A 101 -8.14 -13.33 -20.80
CA PHE A 101 -7.07 -13.99 -21.54
C PHE A 101 -6.51 -15.21 -20.78
N THR A 102 -6.24 -15.09 -19.48
CA THR A 102 -5.71 -16.18 -18.67
C THR A 102 -6.68 -17.35 -18.56
N GLU A 103 -7.97 -17.08 -18.30
CA GLU A 103 -8.99 -18.14 -18.24
C GLU A 103 -9.18 -18.85 -19.59
N LYS A 104 -9.20 -18.08 -20.68
CA LYS A 104 -9.41 -18.61 -22.04
C LYS A 104 -8.21 -19.41 -22.57
N ASN A 105 -6.99 -19.05 -22.17
CA ASN A 105 -5.76 -19.68 -22.69
C ASN A 105 -5.13 -20.71 -21.73
N GLN A 106 -5.70 -20.96 -20.55
CA GLN A 106 -5.24 -21.98 -19.60
C GLN A 106 -3.72 -21.97 -19.35
N THR A 107 -3.14 -20.78 -19.19
CA THR A 107 -1.68 -20.56 -19.13
C THR A 107 -1.00 -21.20 -17.90
N TRP A 108 -1.74 -21.88 -17.03
CA TRP A 108 -1.25 -22.67 -15.90
C TRP A 108 -0.95 -24.14 -16.25
N LYS A 109 -1.16 -24.53 -17.51
CA LYS A 109 -0.88 -25.89 -18.01
C LYS A 109 0.46 -26.02 -18.73
N ASP A 110 1.22 -24.93 -18.83
CA ASP A 110 2.57 -24.89 -19.40
C ASP A 110 3.65 -24.94 -18.31
#